data_AF-A0AAD0M4Z6-F1
#
_entry.id   AF-A0AAD0M4Z6-F1
#
_cell.length_a   1.000
_cell.length_b   1.000
_cell.length_c   1.000
_cell.angle_alpha   90.00
_cell.angle_beta   90.00
_cell.angle_gamma   90.00
#
_symmetry.space_group_name_H-M   'P 1'
#
loop_
_entity.id
_entity.type
_entity.pdbx_description
1 polymer ?
#
loop_
_entity_poly.entity_id
_entity_poly.type
_entity_poly.pdbx_seq_one_letter_code
_entity_poly.pdbx_strand_id
1 'polypeptide(L)'
;MTFEKGHRPLRENHGEWKSYIEWLEGKFESNYLPHPENKQEYILYGEWCEKRFLKEMAARSYLAVKLNPEKRKNAKVIDFYLDGWGYCDLKTQNSPFFMSQRKYGIDNNRAISFNVKDCINYAPYLKKGIDVGIFFWVDWKVLSMPKLGSTPYRWGIYFMRFSEIQKIIDANLARSHEYENRKEEGTSEWRKEHGQNSDGNASRSIGLSVDWMEPVLRSSSNPWI
;
A
#
# COMPACT_ATOMS: atom_id res chain seq x y z
N MET A 1 -25.89 -14.99 -25.29
CA MET A 1 -25.53 -13.63 -24.87
C MET A 1 -24.01 -13.57 -24.74
N THR A 2 -23.38 -12.92 -25.71
CA THR A 2 -21.94 -12.72 -25.80
C THR A 2 -21.54 -11.51 -24.96
N PHE A 3 -20.65 -11.69 -23.99
CA PHE A 3 -20.09 -10.59 -23.20
C PHE A 3 -18.97 -9.93 -23.99
N GLU A 4 -19.17 -8.68 -24.39
CA GLU A 4 -18.16 -7.87 -25.06
C GLU A 4 -17.06 -7.39 -24.10
N LYS A 5 -15.87 -7.27 -24.66
CA LYS A 5 -14.61 -6.93 -23.99
C LYS A 5 -14.65 -5.54 -23.35
N GLY A 6 -14.17 -5.50 -22.10
CA GLY A 6 -13.60 -4.37 -21.37
C GLY A 6 -13.68 -2.98 -22.01
N HIS A 7 -14.75 -2.25 -21.74
CA HIS A 7 -14.75 -0.79 -21.81
C HIS A 7 -14.49 -0.21 -20.42
N ARG A 8 -13.37 0.51 -20.30
CA ARG A 8 -13.17 1.48 -19.21
C ARG A 8 -14.29 2.51 -19.33
N PRO A 9 -15.08 2.79 -18.28
CA PRO A 9 -15.87 4.02 -18.27
C PRO A 9 -14.88 5.19 -18.32
N LEU A 10 -15.00 6.03 -19.35
CA LEU A 10 -14.24 7.27 -19.44
C LEU A 10 -14.64 8.16 -18.23
N ARG A 11 -13.66 8.86 -17.65
CA ARG A 11 -13.80 9.61 -16.41
C ARG A 11 -14.42 11.00 -16.68
N GLU A 12 -15.64 11.08 -17.19
CA GLU A 12 -16.20 12.37 -17.60
C GLU A 12 -17.69 12.52 -17.29
N ASN A 13 -18.14 12.26 -16.04
CA ASN A 13 -19.30 12.92 -15.41
C ASN A 13 -19.50 12.46 -13.94
N HIS A 14 -20.10 13.32 -13.09
CA HIS A 14 -20.38 13.00 -11.68
C HIS A 14 -21.27 11.76 -11.48
N GLY A 15 -22.13 11.42 -12.47
CA GLY A 15 -22.95 10.21 -12.46
C GLY A 15 -22.18 8.91 -12.76
N GLU A 16 -21.15 8.99 -13.62
CA GLU A 16 -20.31 7.83 -14.00
C GLU A 16 -19.33 7.44 -12.89
N TRP A 17 -18.93 8.40 -12.06
CA TRP A 17 -18.08 8.11 -10.91
C TRP A 17 -18.79 7.28 -9.85
N LYS A 18 -20.08 7.53 -9.59
CA LYS A 18 -20.86 6.77 -8.61
C LYS A 18 -21.05 5.32 -9.07
N SER A 19 -21.42 5.11 -10.33
CA SER A 19 -21.57 3.76 -10.91
C SER A 19 -20.24 3.01 -10.96
N TYR A 20 -19.11 3.69 -11.19
CA TYR A 20 -17.79 3.06 -11.13
C TYR A 20 -17.37 2.64 -9.71
N ILE A 21 -17.73 3.42 -8.68
CA ILE A 21 -17.49 3.00 -7.29
C ILE A 21 -18.32 1.77 -6.96
N GLU A 22 -19.62 1.80 -7.27
CA GLU A 22 -20.53 0.68 -7.04
C GLU A 22 -20.05 -0.57 -7.78
N TRP A 23 -19.53 -0.42 -9.00
CA TRP A 23 -18.91 -1.51 -9.75
C TRP A 23 -17.66 -2.09 -9.06
N LEU A 24 -16.75 -1.25 -8.55
CA LEU A 24 -15.59 -1.74 -7.81
C LEU A 24 -16.01 -2.46 -6.51
N GLU A 25 -17.03 -1.97 -5.81
CA GLU A 25 -17.56 -2.60 -4.60
C GLU A 25 -18.25 -3.92 -4.89
N GLY A 26 -18.95 -4.05 -6.01
CA GLY A 26 -19.48 -5.33 -6.48
C GLY A 26 -18.42 -6.30 -7.00
N LYS A 27 -17.24 -5.80 -7.39
CA LYS A 27 -16.14 -6.62 -7.91
C LYS A 27 -15.23 -7.16 -6.81
N PHE A 28 -14.98 -6.39 -5.76
CA PHE A 28 -14.04 -6.75 -4.70
C PHE A 28 -14.75 -6.75 -3.34
N GLU A 29 -14.71 -7.91 -2.68
CA GLU A 29 -15.21 -8.08 -1.32
C GLU A 29 -14.11 -7.87 -0.27
N SER A 30 -14.49 -7.69 0.99
CA SER A 30 -13.56 -7.44 2.09
C SER A 30 -12.47 -8.51 2.23
N ASN A 31 -12.71 -9.76 1.83
CA ASN A 31 -11.73 -10.86 1.92
C ASN A 31 -10.92 -11.09 0.63
N TYR A 32 -11.19 -10.33 -0.42
CA TYR A 32 -10.54 -10.51 -1.71
C TYR A 32 -9.04 -10.16 -1.66
N LEU A 33 -8.21 -10.91 -2.39
CA LEU A 33 -6.79 -10.66 -2.61
C LEU A 33 -6.44 -10.90 -4.08
N PRO A 34 -5.96 -9.86 -4.82
CA PRO A 34 -5.60 -10.03 -6.22
C PRO A 34 -4.37 -10.92 -6.37
N HIS A 35 -4.33 -11.71 -7.44
CA HIS A 35 -3.13 -12.46 -7.79
C HIS A 35 -2.02 -11.47 -8.20
N PRO A 36 -0.80 -11.56 -7.64
CA PRO A 36 0.26 -10.58 -7.87
C PRO A 36 0.75 -10.50 -9.32
N GLU A 37 0.48 -11.52 -10.14
CA GLU A 37 0.81 -11.55 -11.58
C GLU A 37 -0.28 -10.88 -12.45
N ASN A 38 -1.49 -10.69 -11.93
CA ASN A 38 -2.55 -9.98 -12.65
C ASN A 38 -2.49 -8.48 -12.38
N LYS A 39 -1.62 -7.78 -13.12
CA LYS A 39 -1.36 -6.35 -12.95
C LYS A 39 -2.61 -5.48 -13.06
N GLN A 40 -3.50 -5.78 -14.00
CA GLN A 40 -4.70 -4.98 -14.23
C GLN A 40 -5.66 -5.09 -13.04
N GLU A 41 -5.81 -6.28 -12.48
CA GLU A 41 -6.61 -6.53 -11.29
C GLU A 41 -5.99 -5.91 -10.04
N TYR A 42 -4.66 -5.99 -9.89
CA TYR A 42 -3.93 -5.33 -8.80
C TYR A 42 -4.13 -3.81 -8.78
N ILE A 43 -4.10 -3.16 -9.96
CA ILE A 43 -4.37 -1.72 -10.08
C ILE A 43 -5.80 -1.38 -9.65
N LEU A 44 -6.79 -2.14 -10.12
CA LEU A 44 -8.19 -1.92 -9.76
C LEU A 44 -8.44 -2.16 -8.27
N TYR A 45 -7.81 -3.18 -7.69
CA TYR A 45 -7.88 -3.46 -6.26
C TYR A 45 -7.24 -2.33 -5.44
N GLY A 46 -6.13 -1.73 -5.92
CA GLY A 46 -5.55 -0.52 -5.34
C GLY A 46 -6.53 0.66 -5.31
N GLU A 47 -7.19 0.95 -6.45
CA GLU A 47 -8.20 2.01 -6.50
C GLU A 47 -9.40 1.75 -5.57
N TRP A 48 -9.82 0.48 -5.46
CA TRP A 48 -10.85 0.08 -4.50
C TRP A 48 -10.39 0.30 -3.06
N CYS A 49 -9.15 -0.09 -2.72
CA CYS A 49 -8.56 0.14 -1.41
C CYS A 49 -8.53 1.63 -1.06
N GLU A 50 -8.08 2.50 -1.96
CA GLU A 50 -8.05 3.95 -1.73
C GLU A 50 -9.44 4.51 -1.38
N LYS A 51 -10.48 4.08 -2.11
CA LYS A 51 -11.86 4.51 -1.88
C LYS A 51 -12.39 4.00 -0.55
N ARG A 52 -12.12 2.73 -0.23
CA ARG A 52 -12.55 2.13 1.02
C ARG A 52 -11.85 2.79 2.21
N PHE A 53 -10.55 3.07 2.08
CA PHE A 53 -9.78 3.81 3.07
C PHE A 53 -10.40 5.18 3.39
N LEU A 54 -10.78 5.96 2.37
CA LEU A 54 -11.46 7.26 2.58
C LEU A 54 -12.78 7.10 3.34
N LYS A 55 -13.58 6.07 3.03
CA LYS A 55 -14.83 5.78 3.76
C LYS A 55 -14.55 5.44 5.23
N GLU A 56 -13.55 4.61 5.52
CA GLU A 56 -13.18 4.27 6.90
C GLU A 56 -12.66 5.46 7.69
N MET A 57 -11.79 6.27 7.07
CA MET A 57 -11.27 7.47 7.70
C MET A 57 -12.39 8.47 8.02
N ALA A 58 -13.32 8.70 7.09
CA ALA A 58 -14.46 9.58 7.33
C ALA A 58 -15.42 9.06 8.40
N ALA A 59 -15.59 7.74 8.51
CA ALA A 59 -16.52 7.13 9.47
C ALA A 59 -15.94 7.00 10.88
N ARG A 60 -14.63 6.80 11.01
CA ARG A 60 -14.01 6.37 12.28
C ARG A 60 -12.87 7.26 12.77
N SER A 61 -12.33 8.15 11.93
CA SER A 61 -11.21 9.03 12.29
C SER A 61 -11.66 10.50 12.36
N TYR A 62 -10.94 11.29 13.15
CA TYR A 62 -11.05 12.74 13.15
C TYR A 62 -10.25 13.40 12.01
N LEU A 63 -9.42 12.64 11.30
CA LEU A 63 -8.61 13.15 10.20
C LEU A 63 -9.44 13.29 8.92
N ALA A 64 -9.53 14.52 8.41
CA ALA A 64 -10.20 14.83 7.15
C ALA A 64 -9.30 14.51 5.94
N VAL A 65 -9.16 13.22 5.61
CA VAL A 65 -8.39 12.76 4.46
C VAL A 65 -9.14 13.06 3.16
N LYS A 66 -8.46 13.70 2.20
CA LYS A 66 -9.00 13.99 0.87
C LYS A 66 -8.17 13.28 -0.20
N LEU A 67 -8.82 12.87 -1.30
CA LEU A 67 -8.12 12.39 -2.49
C LEU A 67 -7.26 13.52 -3.07
N ASN A 68 -6.02 13.21 -3.46
CA ASN A 68 -5.18 14.16 -4.19
C ASN A 68 -5.88 14.52 -5.52
N PRO A 69 -6.16 15.81 -5.80
CA PRO A 69 -6.82 16.22 -7.04
C PRO A 69 -6.13 15.72 -8.31
N GLU A 70 -4.80 15.58 -8.27
CA GLU A 70 -3.99 15.13 -9.41
C GLU A 70 -4.18 13.63 -9.75
N LYS A 71 -4.73 12.81 -8.83
CA LYS A 71 -5.08 11.40 -9.11
C LYS A 71 -6.11 11.24 -10.23
N ARG A 72 -6.89 12.30 -10.50
CA ARG A 72 -7.84 12.32 -11.63
C ARG A 72 -7.12 12.25 -12.98
N LYS A 73 -5.97 12.91 -13.09
CA LYS A 73 -5.15 13.01 -14.31
C LYS A 73 -4.08 11.93 -14.38
N ASN A 74 -3.49 11.59 -13.24
CA ASN A 74 -2.40 10.63 -13.15
C ASN A 74 -2.60 9.68 -11.96
N ALA A 75 -2.97 8.43 -12.21
CA ALA A 75 -3.23 7.43 -11.17
C ALA A 75 -1.99 7.06 -10.32
N LYS A 76 -0.78 7.43 -10.75
CA LYS A 76 0.50 7.10 -10.09
C LYS A 76 1.05 8.19 -9.18
N VAL A 77 0.35 9.32 -9.02
CA VAL A 77 0.76 10.34 -8.04
C VAL A 77 0.40 9.89 -6.62
N ILE A 78 0.93 10.60 -5.63
CA ILE A 78 0.59 10.37 -4.21
C ILE A 78 -0.92 10.39 -4.01
N ASP A 79 -1.45 9.44 -3.25
CA ASP A 79 -2.89 9.17 -3.18
C ASP A 79 -3.72 10.32 -2.58
N PHE A 80 -3.26 10.92 -1.48
CA PHE A 80 -4.07 11.79 -0.63
C PHE A 80 -3.41 13.13 -0.30
N TYR A 81 -4.24 14.05 0.18
CA TYR A 81 -3.84 15.33 0.76
C TYR A 81 -4.65 15.60 2.03
N LEU A 82 -3.96 16.04 3.08
CA LEU A 82 -4.56 16.42 4.37
C LEU A 82 -4.16 17.87 4.69
N ASP A 83 -5.15 18.70 5.03
CA ASP A 83 -4.89 20.09 5.41
C ASP A 83 -3.99 20.14 6.66
N GLY A 84 -2.92 20.92 6.61
CA GLY A 84 -1.92 21.02 7.69
C GLY A 84 -0.93 19.85 7.78
N TRP A 85 -1.17 18.73 7.09
CA TRP A 85 -0.28 17.56 7.10
C TRP A 85 0.39 17.30 5.76
N GLY A 86 -0.17 17.80 4.65
CA GLY A 86 0.39 17.68 3.31
C GLY A 86 0.01 16.38 2.60
N TYR A 87 0.86 15.96 1.65
CA TYR A 87 0.63 14.78 0.82
C TYR A 87 0.84 13.48 1.60
N CYS A 88 -0.08 12.54 1.43
CA CYS A 88 -0.01 11.22 2.07
C CYS A 88 -0.31 10.09 1.10
N ASP A 89 0.43 8.98 1.17
CA ASP A 89 0.24 7.80 0.32
C ASP A 89 -0.34 6.62 1.11
N LEU A 90 -1.06 5.72 0.43
CA LEU A 90 -1.62 4.52 1.05
C LEU A 90 -0.80 3.28 0.70
N LYS A 91 -0.47 2.50 1.73
CA LYS A 91 0.10 1.16 1.60
C LYS A 91 -0.80 0.15 2.31
N THR A 92 -1.41 -0.73 1.54
CA THR A 92 -2.21 -1.83 2.09
C THR A 92 -1.34 -3.04 2.39
N GLN A 93 -1.58 -3.69 3.54
CA GLN A 93 -0.83 -4.85 4.01
C GLN A 93 -1.82 -5.94 4.41
N ASN A 94 -1.97 -6.96 3.56
CA ASN A 94 -2.93 -8.04 3.79
C ASN A 94 -2.33 -9.34 4.35
N SER A 95 -1.02 -9.37 4.54
CA SER A 95 -0.30 -10.45 5.19
C SER A 95 0.79 -9.87 6.08
N PRO A 96 1.10 -10.51 7.21
CA PRO A 96 2.29 -10.16 7.97
C PRO A 96 3.53 -10.44 7.12
N PHE A 97 4.64 -9.77 7.44
CA PHE A 97 5.91 -10.15 6.85
C PHE A 97 6.47 -11.40 7.57
N PHE A 98 6.02 -12.60 7.23
CA PHE A 98 6.35 -13.84 7.96
C PHE A 98 7.86 -14.11 8.14
N MET A 99 8.69 -13.71 7.17
CA MET A 99 10.15 -13.89 7.23
C MET A 99 10.88 -12.88 8.13
N SER A 100 10.16 -11.89 8.67
CA SER A 100 10.73 -10.73 9.34
C SER A 100 11.57 -11.06 10.57
N GLN A 101 11.14 -12.01 11.41
CA GLN A 101 11.91 -12.38 12.60
C GLN A 101 13.27 -12.95 12.21
N ARG A 102 13.30 -13.83 11.20
CA ARG A 102 14.53 -14.46 10.70
C ARG A 102 15.43 -13.49 9.96
N LYS A 103 14.86 -12.54 9.19
CA LYS A 103 15.63 -11.64 8.31
C LYS A 103 16.04 -10.33 9.02
N TYR A 104 15.22 -9.84 9.94
CA TYR A 104 15.31 -8.50 10.55
C TYR A 104 15.25 -8.50 12.08
N GLY A 105 14.92 -9.62 12.72
CA GLY A 105 14.70 -9.65 14.17
C GLY A 105 13.41 -8.96 14.63
N ILE A 106 12.52 -8.62 13.70
CA ILE A 106 11.20 -8.03 14.00
C ILE A 106 10.18 -9.16 14.10
N ASP A 107 9.41 -9.21 15.18
CA ASP A 107 8.33 -10.19 15.34
C ASP A 107 7.31 -10.07 14.20
N ASN A 108 6.95 -11.20 13.59
CA ASN A 108 6.03 -11.24 12.46
C ASN A 108 4.64 -10.68 12.82
N ASN A 109 4.25 -10.69 14.10
CA ASN A 109 2.98 -10.15 14.61
C ASN A 109 2.91 -8.62 14.65
N ARG A 110 4.02 -7.95 14.28
CA ARG A 110 4.12 -6.50 14.10
C ARG A 110 4.82 -6.09 12.81
N ALA A 111 5.35 -7.03 12.04
CA ALA A 111 6.15 -6.71 10.87
C ALA A 111 5.31 -6.49 9.61
N ILE A 112 5.60 -5.38 8.93
CA ILE A 112 5.08 -5.07 7.59
C ILE A 112 6.22 -4.86 6.61
N SER A 113 5.92 -4.93 5.32
CA SER A 113 6.90 -4.69 4.26
C SER A 113 6.69 -3.33 3.62
N PHE A 114 7.79 -2.58 3.41
CA PHE A 114 7.77 -1.32 2.68
C PHE A 114 8.67 -1.41 1.46
N ASN A 115 8.18 -1.09 0.27
CA ASN A 115 8.94 -1.33 -0.94
C ASN A 115 10.05 -0.28 -1.13
N VAL A 116 11.25 -0.72 -1.53
CA VAL A 116 12.36 0.20 -1.82
C VAL A 116 12.02 1.17 -2.96
N LYS A 117 11.21 0.72 -3.93
CA LYS A 117 10.73 1.59 -5.02
C LYS A 117 9.97 2.82 -4.50
N ASP A 118 9.24 2.66 -3.40
CA ASP A 118 8.45 3.74 -2.81
C ASP A 118 9.40 4.75 -2.16
N CYS A 119 10.49 4.30 -1.51
CA CYS A 119 11.56 5.20 -1.05
C CYS A 119 12.14 6.05 -2.19
N ILE A 120 12.43 5.43 -3.32
CA ILE A 120 12.97 6.11 -4.51
C ILE A 120 11.96 7.15 -5.03
N ASN A 121 10.67 6.81 -5.03
CA ASN A 121 9.61 7.72 -5.47
C ASN A 121 9.43 8.91 -4.52
N TYR A 122 9.62 8.74 -3.22
CA TYR A 122 9.43 9.81 -2.23
C TYR A 122 10.66 10.67 -1.98
N ALA A 123 11.88 10.15 -2.20
CA ALA A 123 13.12 10.89 -1.99
C ALA A 123 13.17 12.27 -2.71
N PRO A 124 12.71 12.41 -3.98
CA PRO A 124 12.65 13.72 -4.64
C PRO A 124 11.71 14.73 -3.96
N TYR A 125 10.64 14.28 -3.30
CA TYR A 125 9.73 15.16 -2.55
C TYR A 125 10.40 15.68 -1.29
N LEU A 126 11.06 14.78 -0.55
CA LEU A 126 11.78 15.14 0.68
C LEU A 126 12.91 16.15 0.39
N LYS A 127 13.65 15.98 -0.72
CA LYS A 127 14.66 16.95 -1.19
C LYS A 127 14.09 18.34 -1.49
N LYS A 128 12.78 18.43 -1.80
CA LYS A 128 12.05 19.70 -2.03
C LYS A 128 11.37 20.22 -0.77
N GLY A 129 11.63 19.64 0.40
CA GLY A 129 11.00 20.01 1.66
C GLY A 129 9.59 19.46 1.86
N ILE A 130 9.16 18.51 1.03
CA ILE A 130 7.84 17.87 1.15
C ILE A 130 8.03 16.49 1.78
N ASP A 131 7.69 16.38 3.06
CA ASP A 131 7.76 15.11 3.79
C ASP A 131 6.44 14.34 3.68
N VAL A 132 6.44 13.36 2.78
CA VAL A 132 5.26 12.56 2.45
C VAL A 132 4.84 11.72 3.67
N GLY A 133 3.59 11.83 4.08
CA GLY A 133 2.99 10.92 5.06
C GLY A 133 2.66 9.57 4.42
N ILE A 134 2.77 8.49 5.16
CA ILE A 134 2.47 7.15 4.65
C ILE A 134 1.49 6.49 5.61
N PHE A 135 0.29 6.20 5.11
CA PHE A 135 -0.67 5.38 5.81
C PHE A 135 -0.42 3.91 5.48
N PHE A 136 -0.15 3.11 6.50
CA PHE A 136 -0.13 1.66 6.41
C PHE A 136 -1.48 1.12 6.89
N TRP A 137 -2.30 0.68 5.95
CA TRP A 137 -3.55 0.02 6.26
C TRP A 137 -3.33 -1.49 6.34
N VAL A 138 -3.27 -1.97 7.57
CA VAL A 138 -3.07 -3.36 7.93
C VAL A 138 -4.43 -4.03 8.06
N ASP A 139 -4.64 -5.11 7.30
CA ASP A 139 -5.78 -6.01 7.41
C ASP A 139 -5.30 -7.42 7.06
N TRP A 140 -4.69 -8.09 8.04
CA TRP A 140 -4.05 -9.38 7.83
C TRP A 140 -5.07 -10.49 7.66
N LYS A 141 -5.17 -11.00 6.43
CA LYS A 141 -6.07 -12.09 6.06
C LYS A 141 -5.33 -13.42 5.99
N VAL A 142 -4.05 -13.38 5.61
CA VAL A 142 -3.18 -14.57 5.60
C VAL A 142 -2.51 -14.70 6.97
N LEU A 143 -3.09 -15.52 7.83
CA LEU A 143 -2.65 -15.64 9.23
C LEU A 143 -1.66 -16.78 9.49
N SER A 144 -1.40 -17.63 8.50
CA SER A 144 -0.43 -18.71 8.61
C SER A 144 0.24 -19.00 7.28
N MET A 145 1.51 -19.39 7.34
CA MET A 145 2.26 -19.81 6.17
C MET A 145 3.06 -21.09 6.51
N PRO A 146 2.99 -22.14 5.68
CA PRO A 146 3.73 -23.37 5.91
C PRO A 146 5.20 -23.09 6.17
N LYS A 147 5.77 -23.70 7.21
CA LYS A 147 7.17 -23.56 7.66
C LYS A 147 7.55 -22.20 8.28
N LEU A 148 6.70 -21.18 8.22
CA LEU A 148 6.97 -19.86 8.83
C LEU A 148 6.08 -19.53 10.04
N GLY A 149 5.09 -20.36 10.32
CA GLY A 149 4.24 -20.24 11.51
C GLY A 149 2.95 -19.47 11.27
N SER A 150 2.33 -19.02 12.36
CA SER A 150 1.09 -18.27 12.38
C SER A 150 1.22 -16.93 13.10
N THR A 151 0.28 -16.04 12.85
CA THR A 151 0.14 -14.72 13.46
C THR A 151 -1.32 -14.52 13.89
N PRO A 152 -1.62 -13.79 14.97
CA PRO A 152 -2.99 -13.39 15.25
C PRO A 152 -3.48 -12.40 14.19
N TYR A 153 -4.81 -12.30 14.06
CA TYR A 153 -5.43 -11.28 13.24
C TYR A 153 -5.02 -9.87 13.72
N ARG A 154 -4.80 -8.97 12.77
CA ARG A 154 -4.53 -7.56 13.04
C ARG A 154 -5.21 -6.69 12.01
N TRP A 155 -5.94 -5.70 12.53
CA TRP A 155 -6.48 -4.61 11.73
C TRP A 155 -6.04 -3.26 12.29
N GLY A 156 -5.66 -2.34 11.42
CA GLY A 156 -5.41 -0.97 11.82
C GLY A 156 -4.89 -0.09 10.70
N ILE A 157 -4.95 1.21 10.94
CA ILE A 157 -4.33 2.24 10.11
C ILE A 157 -3.24 2.87 10.95
N TYR A 158 -2.02 2.76 10.46
CA TYR A 158 -0.82 3.31 11.09
C TYR A 158 -0.24 4.40 10.20
N PHE A 159 0.39 5.40 10.81
CA PHE A 159 0.93 6.54 10.11
C PHE A 159 2.41 6.74 10.47
N MET A 160 3.21 7.09 9.47
CA MET A 160 4.60 7.50 9.64
C MET A 160 5.00 8.43 8.50
N ARG A 161 5.92 9.37 8.76
CA ARG A 161 6.53 10.22 7.74
C ARG A 161 7.64 9.48 7.00
N PHE A 162 7.83 9.82 5.73
CA PHE A 162 8.91 9.26 4.94
C PHE A 162 10.29 9.58 5.53
N SER A 163 10.48 10.78 6.10
CA SER A 163 11.72 11.13 6.80
C SER A 163 12.03 10.23 8.01
N GLU A 164 11.01 9.73 8.72
CA GLU A 164 11.17 8.79 9.84
C GLU A 164 11.60 7.41 9.34
N ILE A 165 11.01 6.95 8.23
CA ILE A 165 11.45 5.72 7.56
C ILE A 165 12.92 5.85 7.14
N GLN A 166 13.32 7.00 6.58
CA GLN A 166 14.71 7.24 6.18
C GLN A 166 15.66 7.15 7.38
N LYS A 167 15.31 7.75 8.53
CA LYS A 167 16.11 7.63 9.77
C LYS A 167 16.26 6.18 10.23
N ILE A 168 15.21 5.37 10.13
CA ILE A 168 15.24 3.93 10.48
C ILE A 168 16.19 3.17 9.55
N ILE A 169 16.15 3.48 8.25
CA ILE A 169 17.05 2.89 7.25
C ILE A 169 18.50 3.29 7.53
N ASP A 170 18.76 4.58 7.73
CA ASP A 170 20.10 5.13 7.95
C ASP A 170 20.72 4.63 9.27
N ALA A 171 19.91 4.42 10.30
CA ALA A 171 20.31 3.81 11.55
C ALA A 171 20.51 2.27 11.46
N ASN A 172 20.31 1.68 10.27
CA ASN A 172 20.39 0.24 10.01
C ASN A 172 19.47 -0.60 10.94
N LEU A 173 18.35 -0.01 11.36
CA LEU A 173 17.33 -0.68 12.19
C LEU A 173 16.39 -1.54 11.34
N ALA A 174 16.38 -1.33 10.02
CA ALA A 174 15.63 -2.13 9.06
C ALA A 174 16.56 -2.63 7.95
N ARG A 175 16.55 -3.94 7.65
CA ARG A 175 17.31 -4.50 6.51
C ARG A 175 16.40 -4.70 5.30
N SER A 176 17.00 -4.71 4.10
CA SER A 176 16.27 -5.00 2.87
C SER A 176 16.17 -6.51 2.58
N HIS A 177 15.01 -6.97 2.12
CA HIS A 177 14.81 -8.25 1.45
C HIS A 177 14.97 -8.10 -0.06
N GLU A 178 15.45 -9.14 -0.73
CA GLU A 178 15.23 -9.38 -2.15
C GLU A 178 14.23 -10.51 -2.33
N TYR A 179 13.25 -10.32 -3.21
CA TYR A 179 12.28 -11.36 -3.54
C TYR A 179 12.89 -12.35 -4.55
N GLU A 180 13.21 -13.57 -4.10
CA GLU A 180 13.93 -14.60 -4.87
C GLU A 180 13.18 -15.07 -6.14
N ASN A 181 11.84 -15.07 -6.12
CA ASN A 181 11.00 -15.57 -7.21
C ASN A 181 10.51 -14.49 -8.19
N ARG A 182 10.91 -13.22 -8.03
CA ARG A 182 10.63 -12.18 -9.03
C ARG A 182 11.78 -12.09 -10.03
N LYS A 183 11.75 -12.93 -11.08
CA LYS A 183 12.61 -12.79 -12.26
C LYS A 183 11.90 -11.95 -13.31
N GLU A 184 12.55 -10.90 -13.84
CA GLU A 184 12.03 -10.15 -14.99
C GLU A 184 13.15 -9.70 -15.93
N GLU A 185 12.93 -9.88 -17.24
CA GLU A 185 13.74 -9.35 -18.36
C GLU A 185 13.20 -7.98 -18.83
N GLY A 186 14.05 -7.14 -19.46
CA GLY A 186 13.58 -5.98 -20.23
C GLY A 186 13.43 -4.64 -19.47
N THR A 187 14.34 -4.30 -18.56
CA THR A 187 14.36 -3.00 -17.85
C THR A 187 15.35 -1.98 -18.40
N SER A 188 15.03 -0.68 -18.34
CA SER A 188 16.01 0.40 -18.58
C SER A 188 17.10 0.42 -17.49
N GLU A 189 18.33 0.81 -17.86
CA GLU A 189 19.50 0.80 -16.98
C GLU A 189 19.29 1.60 -15.69
N TRP A 190 18.72 2.80 -15.78
CA TRP A 190 18.34 3.61 -14.61
C TRP A 190 17.42 2.87 -13.63
N ARG A 191 16.46 2.08 -14.14
CA ARG A 191 15.54 1.30 -13.29
C ARG A 191 16.25 0.12 -12.65
N LYS A 192 17.17 -0.55 -13.38
CA LYS A 192 18.00 -1.64 -12.85
C LYS A 192 18.90 -1.17 -11.70
N GLU A 193 19.57 -0.04 -11.89
CA GLU A 193 20.44 0.57 -10.87
C GLU A 193 19.69 0.88 -9.56
N HIS A 194 18.38 1.14 -9.65
CA HIS A 194 17.53 1.48 -8.52
C HIS A 194 16.58 0.33 -8.10
N GLY A 195 16.82 -0.91 -8.56
CA GLY A 195 16.01 -2.08 -8.18
C GLY A 195 14.53 -2.03 -8.60
N GLN A 196 14.22 -1.26 -9.65
CA GLN A 196 12.89 -1.17 -10.25
C GLN A 196 12.83 -2.03 -11.52
N ASN A 197 11.68 -2.64 -11.82
CA ASN A 197 11.45 -3.36 -13.09
C ASN A 197 10.49 -2.60 -14.03
N SER A 198 10.31 -3.07 -15.27
CA SER A 198 9.49 -2.42 -16.32
C SER A 198 8.03 -2.32 -15.90
N ASP A 199 7.62 -3.21 -15.02
CA ASP A 199 6.28 -3.30 -14.46
C ASP A 199 6.04 -2.47 -13.18
N GLY A 200 7.08 -1.85 -12.63
CA GLY A 200 7.00 -1.05 -11.41
C GLY A 200 6.79 -1.89 -10.15
N ASN A 201 7.09 -3.19 -10.19
CA ASN A 201 7.11 -4.08 -9.05
C ASN A 201 8.44 -3.95 -8.30
N ALA A 202 8.39 -4.03 -6.97
CA ALA A 202 9.59 -3.92 -6.15
C ALA A 202 10.31 -5.27 -6.08
N SER A 203 11.56 -5.34 -6.56
CA SER A 203 12.41 -6.50 -6.31
C SER A 203 12.88 -6.56 -4.86
N ARG A 204 12.78 -5.42 -4.15
CA ARG A 204 13.26 -5.23 -2.77
C ARG A 204 12.24 -4.57 -1.87
N SER A 205 12.20 -5.04 -0.62
CA SER A 205 11.39 -4.46 0.45
C SER A 205 12.21 -4.28 1.73
N ILE A 206 11.75 -3.43 2.62
CA ILE A 206 12.33 -3.10 3.91
C ILE A 206 11.35 -3.57 4.97
N GLY A 207 11.83 -4.29 5.98
CA GLY A 207 11.00 -4.69 7.12
C GLY A 207 10.79 -3.52 8.08
N LEU A 208 9.53 -3.14 8.30
CA LEU A 208 9.15 -2.15 9.31
C LEU A 208 8.30 -2.81 10.41
N SER A 209 8.27 -2.21 11.60
CA SER A 209 7.36 -2.58 12.67
C SER A 209 6.22 -1.57 12.80
N VAL A 210 4.99 -2.04 12.98
CA VAL A 210 3.85 -1.17 13.32
C VAL A 210 4.01 -0.47 14.68
N ASP A 211 4.86 -1.01 15.56
CA ASP A 211 5.17 -0.38 16.87
C ASP A 211 6.00 0.90 16.71
N TRP A 212 6.59 1.14 15.54
CA TRP A 212 7.34 2.37 15.25
C TRP A 212 6.45 3.50 14.74
N MET A 213 5.17 3.22 14.48
CA MET A 213 4.26 4.10 13.76
C MET A 213 3.18 4.65 14.69
N GLU A 214 2.65 5.82 14.36
CA GLU A 214 1.52 6.40 15.08
C GLU A 214 0.23 5.62 14.72
N PRO A 215 -0.48 5.03 15.70
CA PRO A 215 -1.73 4.34 15.44
C PRO A 215 -2.89 5.32 15.26
N VAL A 216 -3.45 5.37 14.05
CA VAL A 216 -4.62 6.22 13.73
C VAL A 216 -5.92 5.53 14.08
N LEU A 217 -6.07 4.27 13.66
CA LEU A 217 -7.18 3.38 14.02
C LEU A 217 -6.63 1.98 14.29
N ARG A 218 -7.20 1.25 15.26
CA ARG A 218 -6.80 -0.14 15.55
C ARG A 218 -7.97 -0.96 16.01
N SER A 219 -7.96 -2.24 15.66
CA SER A 219 -8.89 -3.23 16.18
C SER A 219 -8.17 -4.57 16.32
N SER A 220 -8.43 -5.27 17.43
CA SER A 220 -8.02 -6.66 17.64
C SER A 220 -9.01 -7.65 17.04
N SER A 221 -10.21 -7.20 16.66
CA SER A 221 -11.22 -7.97 15.95
C SER A 221 -11.38 -7.47 14.52
N ASN A 222 -11.89 -8.33 13.65
CA ASN A 222 -12.25 -7.95 12.29
C ASN A 222 -13.37 -6.90 12.36
N PRO A 223 -13.15 -5.65 11.91
CA PRO A 223 -14.15 -4.58 12.00
C PRO A 223 -15.28 -4.70 10.97
N TRP A 224 -15.28 -5.78 10.19
CA TRP A 224 -16.28 -6.12 9.18
C TRP A 224 -17.27 -7.19 9.64
N ILE A 225 -17.08 -7.79 10.82
CA ILE A 225 -17.92 -8.84 11.41
C ILE A 225 -18.64 -8.29 12.63
#